data_AF-A0A1G7TZK3-F1
#
_entry.id   AF-A0A1G7TZK3-F1
#
_cell.length_a   1.000
_cell.length_b   1.000
_cell.length_c   1.000
_cell.angle_alpha   90.00
_cell.angle_beta   90.00
_cell.angle_gamma   90.00
#
_symmetry.space_group_name_H-M   'P 1'
#
loop_
_entity.id
_entity.type
_entity.pdbx_description
1 polymer ?
#
loop_
_entity_poly.entity_id
_entity_poly.type
_entity_poly.pdbx_seq_one_letter_code
_entity_poly.pdbx_strand_id
1 'polypeptide(L)' 'MQIADGAHHCELPCRWCGGSTVWTPEKPHVRESGEVVFIRVTEECRMCLGTGECMHAHPGDPLEAPT' A
#
# COMPACT_ATOMS: atom_id res chain seq x y z
N MET A 1 14.11 4.25 -1.64
CA MET A 1 12.67 4.21 -1.31
C MET A 1 12.40 5.44 -0.47
N GLN A 2 11.82 6.49 -1.05
CA GLN A 2 11.51 7.71 -0.31
C GLN A 2 10.11 7.53 0.29
N ILE A 3 10.07 7.33 1.60
CA ILE A 3 8.85 7.48 2.39
C ILE A 3 8.52 8.98 2.36
N ALA A 4 7.27 9.34 2.10
CA ALA A 4 6.85 10.75 2.08
C ALA A 4 7.24 11.42 3.40
N ASP A 5 7.92 12.56 3.32
CA ASP A 5 8.35 13.30 4.50
C ASP A 5 7.11 13.74 5.31
N GLY A 6 7.11 13.49 6.61
CA GLY A 6 5.95 13.65 7.49
C GLY A 6 5.12 12.39 7.75
N ALA A 7 5.34 11.28 7.03
CA ALA A 7 4.75 10.01 7.43
C ALA A 7 5.50 9.43 8.64
N HIS A 8 4.91 9.54 9.83
CA HIS A 8 5.44 8.87 11.02
C HIS A 8 5.09 7.37 10.97
N HIS A 9 6.10 6.51 11.13
CA HIS A 9 5.86 5.11 11.46
C HIS A 9 5.13 5.08 12.81
N CYS A 10 3.96 4.45 12.86
CA CYS A 10 3.40 4.06 14.15
C CYS A 10 3.68 2.57 14.34
N GLU A 11 3.99 2.16 15.57
CA GLU A 11 4.32 0.76 15.92
C GLU A 11 3.15 -0.22 15.69
N LEU A 12 1.99 0.29 15.24
CA LEU A 12 0.86 -0.55 14.90
C LEU A 12 1.09 -1.23 13.54
N PRO A 13 0.75 -2.53 13.43
CA PRO A 13 0.85 -3.24 12.16
C PRO A 13 -0.06 -2.57 11.11
N CYS A 14 0.39 -2.56 9.86
CA CYS A 14 -0.40 -2.12 8.72
C CYS A 14 -1.76 -2.83 8.73
N ARG A 15 -2.86 -2.08 8.86
CA ARG A 15 -4.20 -2.66 8.98
C ARG A 15 -4.64 -3.47 7.74
N TRP A 16 -3.98 -3.25 6.60
CA TRP A 16 -4.33 -3.89 5.33
C TRP A 16 -3.62 -5.22 5.13
N CYS A 17 -2.34 -5.34 5.49
CA CYS A 17 -1.59 -6.62 5.39
C CYS A 17 -1.41 -7.33 6.74
N GLY A 18 -1.85 -6.72 7.85
CA GLY A 18 -1.63 -7.26 9.20
C GLY A 18 -0.16 -7.32 9.60
N GLY A 19 0.70 -6.50 8.98
CA GLY A 19 2.16 -6.53 9.19
C GLY A 19 2.92 -7.53 8.33
N SER A 20 2.24 -8.33 7.49
CA SER A 20 2.87 -9.37 6.67
C SER A 20 3.68 -8.86 5.48
N THR A 21 3.63 -7.54 5.20
CA THR A 21 4.18 -6.86 4.01
C THR A 21 3.61 -7.34 2.66
N VAL A 22 2.80 -8.39 2.65
CA VAL A 22 2.21 -8.99 1.46
C VAL A 22 0.73 -8.63 1.36
N TRP A 23 0.29 -8.24 0.16
CA TRP A 23 -1.09 -7.92 -0.15
C TRP A 23 -1.63 -8.90 -1.21
N THR A 24 -2.81 -9.48 -0.92
CA THR A 24 -3.43 -10.52 -1.76
C THR A 24 -4.84 -10.18 -2.25
N PRO A 25 -5.04 -9.03 -2.93
CA PRO A 25 -6.35 -8.63 -3.46
C PRO A 25 -6.69 -9.36 -4.76
N GLU A 26 -7.89 -9.09 -5.25
CA GLU A 26 -8.27 -9.35 -6.64
C GLU A 26 -8.01 -8.11 -7.51
N LYS A 27 -7.40 -8.30 -8.68
CA LYS A 27 -7.12 -7.25 -9.65
C LYS A 27 -7.76 -7.60 -11.00
N PRO A 28 -8.34 -6.62 -11.73
CA PRO A 28 -8.81 -6.86 -13.08
C PRO A 28 -7.65 -7.23 -14.02
N HIS A 29 -7.88 -8.24 -14.85
CA HIS A 29 -6.99 -8.72 -15.88
C HIS A 29 -7.78 -8.87 -17.19
N VAL A 30 -7.23 -8.33 -18.27
CA VAL A 30 -7.85 -8.42 -19.59
C VAL A 30 -7.24 -9.63 -20.31
N ARG A 31 -8.07 -10.62 -20.64
CA ARG A 31 -7.66 -11.79 -21.42
C ARG A 31 -7.45 -11.41 -22.88
N GLU A 32 -6.81 -12.30 -23.65
CA GLU A 32 -6.62 -12.13 -25.10
C GLU A 32 -7.94 -11.93 -25.86
N SER A 33 -9.05 -12.48 -25.36
CA SER A 33 -10.40 -12.29 -25.91
C SER A 33 -10.99 -10.90 -25.67
N GLY A 34 -10.35 -10.05 -24.85
CA GLY A 34 -10.89 -8.77 -24.40
C GLY A 34 -11.81 -8.86 -23.16
N GLU A 35 -12.05 -10.07 -22.63
CA GLU A 35 -12.82 -10.27 -21.39
C GLU A 35 -12.06 -9.74 -20.17
N VAL A 36 -12.74 -8.98 -19.30
CA VAL A 36 -12.20 -8.56 -18.00
C VAL A 36 -12.55 -9.62 -16.96
N VAL A 37 -11.52 -10.25 -16.39
CA VAL A 37 -11.65 -11.19 -15.27
C VAL A 37 -10.93 -10.66 -14.04
N PHE A 38 -11.35 -11.08 -12.86
CA PHE A 38 -10.65 -10.76 -11.61
C PHE A 38 -9.76 -11.92 -11.22
N ILE A 39 -8.46 -11.65 -11.06
CA ILE A 39 -7.48 -12.65 -10.62
C ILE A 39 -6.94 -12.25 -9.26
N ARG A 40 -6.71 -13.24 -8.39
CA ARG A 40 -5.98 -13.03 -7.15
C ARG A 40 -4.51 -12.80 -7.48
N VAL A 41 -3.94 -11.74 -6.92
CA VAL A 41 -2.51 -11.44 -7.04
C VAL A 41 -1.86 -11.57 -5.68
N THR A 42 -0.54 -11.73 -5.66
CA THR A 42 0.29 -11.67 -4.45
C THR A 42 1.41 -10.69 -4.74
N GLU A 43 1.39 -9.54 -4.08
CA GLU A 43 2.34 -8.46 -4.32
C GLU A 43 2.72 -7.75 -3.03
N GLU A 44 3.73 -6.87 -3.10
CA GLU A 44 4.08 -5.99 -1.99
C GLU A 44 2.86 -5.13 -1.58
N CYS A 45 2.65 -5.00 -0.27
CA CYS A 45 1.55 -4.21 0.25
C CYS A 45 1.72 -2.73 -0.08
N ARG A 46 0.94 -2.26 -1.04
CA ARG A 46 0.97 -0.87 -1.53
C ARG A 46 0.53 0.17 -0.50
N MET A 47 -0.19 -0.25 0.54
CA MET A 47 -0.65 0.65 1.60
C MET A 47 0.44 0.99 2.62
N CYS A 48 1.38 0.07 2.85
CA CYS A 48 2.54 0.30 3.70
C CYS A 48 3.86 0.35 2.92
N LEU A 49 3.83 0.27 1.59
CA LEU A 49 5.04 0.25 0.75
C LEU A 49 6.07 -0.79 1.24
N GLY A 50 5.59 -2.00 1.60
CA GLY A 50 6.44 -3.08 2.08
C GLY A 50 6.99 -2.94 3.51
N THR A 51 6.70 -1.88 4.26
CA THR A 51 7.23 -1.71 5.64
C THR A 51 6.56 -2.61 6.67
N GLY A 52 5.31 -3.01 6.44
CA GLY A 52 4.50 -3.74 7.41
C GLY A 52 3.93 -2.86 8.53
N GLU A 53 4.31 -1.59 8.56
CA GLU A 53 3.89 -0.62 9.57
C GLU A 53 2.72 0.20 9.04
N CYS A 54 1.90 0.69 9.96
CA CYS A 54 0.75 1.49 9.57
C CYS A 54 1.19 2.91 9.19
N MET A 55 0.81 3.30 7.96
CA MET A 55 1.02 4.63 7.41
C MET A 55 -0.23 5.48 7.71
N HIS A 56 -0.14 6.40 8.66
CA HIS A 56 -1.17 7.42 8.90
C HIS A 56 -0.54 8.80 8.83
N ALA A 57 -1.21 9.74 8.16
CA ALA A 57 -0.91 11.16 8.29
C ALA A 57 -1.60 11.68 9.56
N HIS A 58 -0.85 12.28 10.47
CA HIS A 58 -1.40 13.02 11.59
C HIS A 58 -1.84 14.41 11.11
N PRO A 59 -2.98 14.93 11.60
CA PRO A 59 -3.35 16.31 11.36
C PRO A 59 -2.29 17.23 11.99
N GLY A 60 -1.46 17.84 11.13
CA GLY A 60 -0.30 18.64 11.53
C GLY A 60 0.99 18.27 10.81
N ASP A 61 1.05 17.11 10.14
CA ASP A 61 2.20 16.73 9.34
C ASP A 61 2.32 17.68 8.13
N PRO A 62 3.51 18.26 7.86
CA PRO A 62 3.70 19.12 6.71
C PRO A 62 3.41 18.33 5.42
N LEU A 63 2.41 18.74 4.65
CA LEU A 63 2.23 18.30 3.27
C LEU A 63 3.29 19.00 2.40
N GLU A 64 4.58 18.75 2.62
CA GLU A 64 5.59 19.28 1.73
C GLU A 64 5.53 18.50 0.41
N ALA A 65 4.97 19.15 -0.62
CA ALA A 65 4.98 18.61 -1.97
C ALA A 65 6.44 18.45 -2.45
N PRO A 66 6.79 17.37 -3.16
CA PRO A 66 8.14 17.20 -3.68
C PRO A 66 8.45 18.31 -4.71
N THR A 67 9.54 19.05 -4.46
CA THR A 67 10.16 19.99 -5.43
C THR A 67 10.95 19.27 -6.51
#